data_AF-A0A2E4VG32-F1
#
_entry.id   AF-A0A2E4VG32-F1
#
_cell.length_a   1.000
_cell.length_b   1.000
_cell.length_c   1.000
_cell.angle_alpha   90.00
_cell.angle_beta   90.00
_cell.angle_gamma   90.00
#
_symmetry.space_group_name_H-M   'P 1'
#
loop_
_entity.id
_entity.type
_entity.pdbx_description
1 polymer ?
#
loop_
_entity_poly.entity_id
_entity_poly.type
_entity_poly.pdbx_seq_one_letter_code
_entity_poly.pdbx_strand_id
1 'polypeptide(L)'
;MLPDQNPNSSNPISPSPNIHSTVISSLVFLVGCWIGYAFYNGVGYPDKSGSAVAAGLLLHPIFPIILLVFLWSMLPYVQPARIIGFEIVFVSLWLFLRLVDVLMPFILGFGLAYFFHFVVGELQEIRLPMGRKLHISRPVASFFLLALTLVFLFLLFGLVTPQISQQVVAMSTGIVVFYQESLMPFVLGTEDSKGALQRLENWGQESNLQLIRDLTYFLKNEGQKMITKVQSYLSTNVGSIAESGGGLFNRIFKGMSALAIGFGGFLTTVFLALIIFIYASHSLKAYVQKFVNLFPVTQRDSVWLYLQEIHDNMESFLRGQVIVITLVSSLSMAIYSIIGVPFALIVGALAGLCNAVPTFGPFIGGIFALVALLIGFATGDFSMIGLLFRILAILGAIVGIQTIDNSIISPKIMSNAIDIDPLTIMFSVIIGATLLGLWGAILAIPVLVIIKSIINVKQKLMTFPTNDQ
;
A
#
# COMPACT_ATOMS: atom_id res chain seq x y z
N MET A 1 -12.53 62.05 -55.49
CA MET A 1 -11.76 60.91 -56.04
C MET A 1 -11.30 60.08 -54.85
N LEU A 2 -11.92 58.91 -54.66
CA LEU A 2 -11.39 57.85 -53.78
C LEU A 2 -10.08 57.32 -54.38
N PRO A 3 -9.15 56.83 -53.54
CA PRO A 3 -8.44 55.62 -53.95
C PRO A 3 -8.36 54.57 -52.83
N ASP A 4 -8.87 53.40 -53.19
CA ASP A 4 -8.37 52.05 -52.96
C ASP A 4 -8.09 51.56 -51.53
N GLN A 5 -9.09 50.84 -51.02
CA GLN A 5 -8.87 49.70 -50.14
C GLN A 5 -8.13 48.61 -50.92
N ASN A 6 -6.92 48.26 -50.48
CA ASN A 6 -6.19 47.09 -50.96
C ASN A 6 -6.69 45.84 -50.18
N PRO A 7 -7.34 44.86 -50.82
CA PRO A 7 -7.82 43.66 -50.16
C PRO A 7 -6.79 42.54 -50.33
N ASN A 8 -5.62 42.65 -49.69
CA ASN A 8 -4.63 41.57 -49.67
C ASN A 8 -3.71 41.70 -48.44
N SER A 9 -4.23 41.35 -47.27
CA SER A 9 -3.42 40.91 -46.13
C SER A 9 -3.93 39.55 -45.66
N SER A 10 -3.65 38.52 -46.45
CA SER A 10 -3.72 37.14 -46.00
C SER A 10 -2.62 36.92 -44.95
N ASN A 11 -2.98 37.09 -43.68
CA ASN A 11 -2.20 36.54 -42.57
C ASN A 11 -1.98 35.04 -42.84
N PRO A 12 -0.73 34.53 -42.84
CA PRO A 12 -0.52 33.10 -42.88
C PRO A 12 -1.06 32.51 -41.58
N ILE A 13 -2.10 31.70 -41.71
CA ILE A 13 -2.64 30.85 -40.65
C ILE A 13 -1.46 30.05 -40.09
N SER A 14 -1.13 30.28 -38.81
CA SER A 14 -0.14 29.47 -38.09
C SER A 14 -0.49 27.99 -38.24
N PRO A 15 0.45 27.12 -38.67
CA PRO A 15 0.14 25.71 -38.84
C PRO A 15 -0.27 25.13 -37.48
N SER A 16 -1.41 24.43 -37.45
CA SER A 16 -1.91 23.68 -36.30
C SER A 16 -0.78 22.86 -35.66
N PRO A 17 -0.73 22.71 -34.32
CA PRO A 17 0.34 21.98 -33.66
C PRO A 17 0.43 20.57 -34.26
N ASN A 18 1.59 20.25 -34.84
CA ASN A 18 1.89 19.02 -35.55
C ASN A 18 1.55 17.78 -34.69
N ILE A 19 0.31 17.29 -34.82
CA ILE A 19 -0.19 16.06 -34.19
C ILE A 19 0.77 14.89 -34.51
N HIS A 20 1.28 14.86 -35.74
CA HIS A 20 2.29 13.90 -36.18
C HIS A 20 3.57 13.94 -35.35
N SER A 21 4.11 15.12 -35.02
CA SER A 21 5.34 15.24 -34.23
C SER A 21 5.16 14.75 -32.78
N THR A 22 3.98 14.96 -32.20
CA THR A 22 3.64 14.54 -30.83
C THR A 22 3.37 13.05 -30.76
N VAL A 23 2.71 12.47 -31.76
CA VAL A 23 2.49 11.02 -31.89
C VAL A 23 3.82 10.30 -32.09
N ILE A 24 4.69 10.83 -32.95
CA ILE A 24 6.02 10.26 -33.22
C ILE A 24 6.91 10.34 -31.97
N SER A 25 6.92 11.48 -31.26
CA SER A 25 7.70 11.62 -30.02
C SER A 25 7.21 10.66 -28.92
N SER A 26 5.89 10.49 -28.80
CA SER A 26 5.28 9.54 -27.85
C SER A 26 5.63 8.08 -28.18
N LEU A 27 5.71 7.73 -29.47
CA LEU A 27 6.12 6.40 -29.92
C LEU A 27 7.59 6.10 -29.61
N VAL A 28 8.49 7.06 -29.87
CA VAL A 28 9.91 6.93 -29.51
C VAL A 28 10.07 6.74 -28.00
N PHE A 29 9.33 7.52 -27.20
CA PHE A 29 9.31 7.40 -25.75
C PHE A 29 8.82 6.03 -25.27
N LEU A 30 7.70 5.53 -25.80
CA LEU A 30 7.15 4.22 -25.46
C LEU A 30 8.11 3.08 -25.79
N VAL A 31 8.82 3.18 -26.92
CA VAL A 31 9.83 2.20 -27.32
C VAL A 31 11.05 2.25 -26.42
N GLY A 32 11.54 3.44 -26.04
CA GLY A 32 12.63 3.58 -25.08
C GLY A 32 12.27 2.94 -23.73
N CYS A 33 11.08 3.25 -23.21
CA CYS A 33 10.55 2.63 -21.99
C CYS A 33 10.49 1.10 -22.08
N TRP A 34 10.11 0.54 -23.23
CA TRP A 34 10.07 -0.90 -23.45
C TRP A 34 11.47 -1.53 -23.41
N ILE A 35 12.46 -0.92 -24.07
CA ILE A 35 13.85 -1.38 -24.06
C ILE A 35 14.43 -1.34 -22.64
N GLY A 36 14.17 -0.26 -21.89
CA GLY A 36 14.60 -0.12 -20.50
C GLY A 36 13.97 -1.19 -19.59
N TYR A 37 12.68 -1.47 -19.78
CA TYR A 37 11.96 -2.51 -19.03
C TYR A 37 12.50 -3.92 -19.32
N ALA A 38 12.78 -4.25 -20.57
CA ALA A 38 13.34 -5.54 -20.96
C ALA A 38 14.74 -5.76 -20.34
N PHE A 39 15.55 -4.69 -20.27
CA PHE A 39 16.88 -4.74 -19.68
C PHE A 39 16.87 -4.82 -18.15
N TYR A 40 15.96 -4.09 -17.49
CA TYR A 40 15.81 -4.10 -16.03
C TYR A 40 15.44 -5.48 -15.48
N ASN A 41 14.57 -6.22 -16.19
CA ASN A 41 14.11 -7.54 -15.74
C ASN A 41 15.08 -8.69 -16.06
N GLY A 42 16.30 -8.41 -16.54
CA GLY A 42 17.31 -9.45 -16.80
C GLY A 42 16.85 -10.50 -17.82
N VAL A 43 16.02 -10.09 -18.79
CA VAL A 43 15.46 -11.01 -19.81
C VAL A 43 16.61 -11.47 -20.71
N GLY A 44 17.15 -12.65 -20.40
CA GLY A 44 18.36 -13.19 -21.03
C GLY A 44 19.19 -14.12 -20.14
N TYR A 45 18.92 -14.16 -18.83
CA TYR A 45 19.48 -15.19 -17.95
C TYR A 45 18.46 -16.29 -17.68
N PRO A 46 18.78 -17.57 -17.92
CA PRO A 46 17.86 -18.67 -17.63
C PRO A 46 17.62 -18.77 -16.12
N ASP A 47 16.37 -18.66 -15.68
CA ASP A 47 15.94 -19.18 -14.38
C ASP A 47 15.88 -20.72 -14.45
N LYS A 48 16.13 -21.38 -13.31
CA LYS A 48 16.17 -22.84 -13.10
C LYS A 48 14.83 -23.55 -13.36
N SER A 49 13.82 -22.87 -13.89
CA SER A 49 12.46 -23.36 -14.12
C SER A 49 12.08 -23.51 -15.60
N GLY A 50 12.95 -23.15 -16.56
CA GLY A 50 12.81 -23.56 -17.97
C GLY A 50 11.63 -22.94 -18.75
N SER A 51 10.96 -21.91 -18.25
CA SER A 51 9.88 -21.22 -19.00
C SER A 51 10.41 -20.01 -19.78
N ALA A 52 11.21 -20.24 -20.82
CA ALA A 52 11.81 -19.17 -21.64
C ALA A 52 11.42 -19.24 -23.13
N VAL A 53 10.24 -19.76 -23.47
CA VAL A 53 9.85 -19.94 -24.89
C VAL A 53 9.10 -18.72 -25.46
N ALA A 54 8.39 -17.95 -24.65
CA ALA A 54 7.66 -16.76 -25.12
C ALA A 54 8.53 -15.48 -25.25
N ALA A 55 9.66 -15.42 -24.54
CA ALA A 55 10.56 -14.25 -24.54
C ALA A 55 11.52 -14.19 -25.74
N GLY A 56 11.72 -15.31 -26.47
CA GLY A 56 12.73 -15.41 -27.54
C GLY A 56 12.34 -14.76 -28.88
N LEU A 57 11.04 -14.69 -29.21
CA LEU A 57 10.57 -14.16 -30.50
C LEU A 57 10.66 -12.62 -30.60
N LEU A 58 10.57 -11.91 -29.47
CA LEU A 58 10.67 -10.45 -29.39
C LEU A 58 12.12 -9.93 -29.30
N LEU A 59 13.10 -10.83 -29.17
CA LEU A 59 14.53 -10.53 -29.00
C LEU A 59 15.37 -10.90 -30.24
N HIS A 60 14.76 -11.11 -31.40
CA HIS A 60 15.53 -11.32 -32.64
C HIS A 60 16.36 -10.05 -32.93
N PRO A 61 17.67 -10.14 -33.25
CA PRO A 61 18.51 -8.99 -33.59
C PRO A 61 18.03 -8.17 -34.80
N ILE A 62 16.98 -8.63 -35.47
CA ILE A 62 16.26 -7.90 -36.52
C ILE A 62 15.46 -6.74 -35.93
N PHE A 63 14.95 -6.85 -34.71
CA PHE A 63 14.11 -5.81 -34.10
C PHE A 63 14.86 -4.49 -33.85
N PRO A 64 16.07 -4.49 -33.23
CA PRO A 64 16.89 -3.29 -33.10
C PRO A 64 17.30 -2.69 -34.46
N ILE A 65 17.52 -3.53 -35.47
CA ILE A 65 17.91 -3.09 -36.83
C ILE A 65 16.72 -2.44 -37.54
N ILE A 66 15.53 -3.05 -37.52
CA ILE A 66 14.29 -2.47 -38.05
C ILE A 66 13.97 -1.17 -37.31
N LEU A 67 14.19 -1.14 -36.00
CA LEU A 67 13.96 0.04 -35.17
C LEU A 67 14.92 1.18 -35.51
N LEU A 68 16.22 0.91 -35.70
CA LEU A 68 17.20 1.91 -36.14
C LEU A 68 16.87 2.43 -37.55
N VAL A 69 16.46 1.56 -38.47
CA VAL A 69 16.03 1.95 -39.82
C VAL A 69 14.74 2.79 -39.77
N PHE A 70 13.81 2.45 -38.89
CA PHE A 70 12.57 3.20 -38.69
C PHE A 70 12.83 4.57 -38.06
N LEU A 71 13.68 4.65 -37.04
CA LEU A 71 14.12 5.91 -36.41
C LEU A 71 14.88 6.80 -37.39
N TRP A 72 15.74 6.22 -38.23
CA TRP A 72 16.43 6.93 -39.31
C TRP A 72 15.46 7.49 -40.35
N SER A 73 14.44 6.74 -40.72
CA SER A 73 13.40 7.19 -41.66
C SER A 73 12.55 8.35 -41.10
N MET A 74 12.56 8.56 -39.79
CA MET A 74 11.74 9.56 -39.10
C MET A 74 12.54 10.81 -38.67
N LEU A 75 13.88 10.80 -38.81
CA LEU A 75 14.77 11.93 -38.52
C LEU A 75 14.37 13.27 -39.18
N PRO A 76 13.82 13.32 -40.41
CA PRO A 76 13.42 14.59 -41.05
C PRO A 76 12.24 15.29 -40.37
N TYR A 77 11.44 14.56 -39.59
CA TYR A 77 10.16 15.02 -39.05
C TYR A 77 10.23 15.43 -37.57
N VAL A 78 11.40 15.29 -36.94
CA VAL A 78 11.59 15.52 -35.50
C VAL A 78 12.74 16.50 -35.29
N GLN A 79 12.51 17.53 -34.47
CA GLN A 79 13.57 18.47 -34.08
C GLN A 79 14.67 17.72 -33.31
N PRO A 80 15.95 17.75 -33.75
CA PRO A 80 17.05 17.01 -33.11
C PRO A 80 17.19 17.31 -31.61
N ALA A 81 16.89 18.54 -31.18
CA ALA A 81 16.89 18.95 -29.78
C ALA A 81 15.92 18.14 -28.90
N ARG A 82 14.78 17.71 -29.45
CA ARG A 82 13.80 16.89 -28.70
C ARG A 82 14.30 15.46 -28.52
N ILE A 83 14.94 14.89 -29.54
CA ILE A 83 15.52 13.53 -29.47
C ILE A 83 16.61 13.50 -28.40
N ILE A 84 17.53 14.48 -28.42
CA ILE A 84 18.59 14.61 -27.41
C ILE A 84 17.98 14.76 -26.00
N GLY A 85 16.91 15.56 -25.87
CA GLY A 85 16.19 15.69 -24.61
C GLY A 85 15.61 14.37 -24.10
N PHE A 86 14.96 13.58 -24.97
CA PHE A 86 14.41 12.27 -24.62
C PHE A 86 15.50 11.27 -24.21
N GLU A 87 16.62 11.23 -24.93
CA GLU A 87 17.77 10.37 -24.59
C GLU A 87 18.38 10.74 -23.23
N ILE A 88 18.57 12.04 -22.96
CA ILE A 88 19.05 12.50 -21.66
C ILE A 88 18.10 12.08 -20.54
N VAL A 89 16.79 12.26 -20.73
CA VAL A 89 15.77 11.83 -19.76
C VAL A 89 15.82 10.31 -19.55
N PHE A 90 15.95 9.54 -20.62
CA PHE A 90 15.99 8.08 -20.56
C PHE A 90 17.25 7.57 -19.84
N VAL A 91 18.42 8.06 -20.22
CA VAL A 91 19.70 7.72 -19.55
C VAL A 91 19.67 8.14 -18.08
N SER A 92 19.11 9.33 -17.77
CA SER A 92 18.97 9.80 -16.39
C SER A 92 18.02 8.91 -15.58
N LEU A 93 16.90 8.50 -16.17
CA LEU A 93 15.94 7.60 -15.53
C LEU A 93 16.56 6.21 -15.30
N TRP A 94 17.26 5.67 -16.31
CA TRP A 94 17.96 4.40 -16.20
C TRP A 94 19.03 4.44 -15.10
N LEU A 95 19.85 5.49 -15.07
CA LEU A 95 20.87 5.71 -14.04
C LEU A 95 20.21 5.84 -12.65
N PHE A 96 19.12 6.59 -12.55
CA PHE A 96 18.37 6.75 -11.30
C PHE A 96 17.85 5.41 -10.79
N LEU A 97 17.22 4.60 -11.64
CA LEU A 97 16.72 3.26 -11.27
C LEU A 97 17.86 2.34 -10.84
N ARG A 98 19.05 2.47 -11.44
CA ARG A 98 20.22 1.68 -11.06
C ARG A 98 20.86 2.13 -9.74
N LEU A 99 20.77 3.42 -9.44
CA LEU A 99 21.30 4.03 -8.22
C LEU A 99 20.27 4.11 -7.09
N VAL A 100 19.02 3.70 -7.32
CA VAL A 100 17.93 3.92 -6.36
C VAL A 100 18.25 3.29 -5.01
N ASP A 101 18.85 2.10 -4.99
CA ASP A 101 19.23 1.42 -3.74
C ASP A 101 20.27 2.19 -2.92
N VAL A 102 21.19 2.88 -3.60
CA VAL A 102 22.22 3.73 -2.97
C VAL A 102 21.61 5.07 -2.53
N LEU A 103 20.65 5.58 -3.30
CA LEU A 103 19.95 6.83 -3.02
C LEU A 103 18.81 6.66 -1.99
N MET A 104 18.34 5.44 -1.73
CA MET A 104 17.19 5.16 -0.86
C MET A 104 17.31 5.81 0.52
N PRO A 105 18.45 5.73 1.25
CA PRO A 105 18.57 6.41 2.54
C PRO A 105 18.38 7.92 2.43
N PHE A 106 18.82 8.54 1.33
CA PHE A 106 18.64 9.96 1.07
C PHE A 106 17.19 10.29 0.75
N ILE A 107 16.58 9.54 -0.17
CA ILE A 107 15.17 9.70 -0.55
C ILE A 107 14.28 9.54 0.69
N LEU A 108 14.50 8.50 1.48
CA LEU A 108 13.79 8.27 2.73
C LEU A 108 14.05 9.38 3.75
N GLY A 109 15.29 9.85 3.89
CA GLY A 109 15.60 10.91 4.83
C GLY A 109 14.94 12.25 4.49
N PHE A 110 14.99 12.65 3.21
CA PHE A 110 14.27 13.83 2.72
C PHE A 110 12.75 13.65 2.79
N GLY A 111 12.24 12.46 2.45
CA GLY A 111 10.83 12.12 2.54
C GLY A 111 10.31 12.17 3.97
N LEU A 112 11.06 11.61 4.93
CA LEU A 112 10.76 11.70 6.36
C LEU A 112 10.87 13.15 6.85
N ALA A 113 11.82 13.94 6.34
CA ALA A 113 11.99 15.35 6.71
C ALA A 113 10.77 16.15 6.34
N TYR A 114 10.30 15.92 5.13
CA TYR A 114 9.09 16.49 4.64
C TYR A 114 7.88 16.01 5.43
N PHE A 115 7.75 14.68 5.65
CA PHE A 115 6.62 14.09 6.33
C PHE A 115 6.45 14.61 7.76
N PHE A 116 7.53 14.62 8.53
CA PHE A 116 7.47 15.08 9.91
C PHE A 116 7.61 16.59 10.05
N HIS A 117 7.76 17.36 8.97
CA HIS A 117 7.88 18.82 9.05
C HIS A 117 6.71 19.44 9.83
N PHE A 118 5.47 19.01 9.58
CA PHE A 118 4.30 19.52 10.30
C PHE A 118 4.30 19.07 11.78
N VAL A 119 4.69 17.83 12.07
CA VAL A 119 4.75 17.30 13.46
C VAL A 119 5.84 18.02 14.26
N VAL A 120 7.00 18.25 13.65
CA VAL A 120 8.09 19.02 14.26
C VAL A 120 7.62 20.43 14.57
N GLY A 121 6.84 21.06 13.68
CA GLY A 121 6.21 22.37 13.89
C GLY A 121 5.36 22.41 15.16
N GLU A 122 4.46 21.44 15.33
CA GLU A 122 3.60 21.32 16.53
C GLU A 122 4.42 21.07 17.81
N LEU A 123 5.51 20.29 17.72
CA LEU A 123 6.43 20.06 18.84
C LEU A 123 7.23 21.30 19.25
N GLN A 124 7.37 22.31 18.37
CA GLN A 124 8.09 23.54 18.70
C GLN A 124 7.30 24.44 19.66
N GLU A 125 5.96 24.35 19.66
CA GLU A 125 5.08 25.26 20.40
C GLU A 125 4.12 24.50 21.32
N ILE A 126 4.69 23.65 22.18
CA ILE A 126 3.89 22.89 23.15
C ILE A 126 3.22 23.87 24.12
N ARG A 127 1.88 23.93 24.06
CA ARG A 127 1.04 24.70 24.97
C ARG A 127 0.83 23.89 26.25
N LEU A 128 1.48 24.30 27.34
CA LEU A 128 1.31 23.63 28.63
C LEU A 128 -0.01 24.05 29.31
N PRO A 129 -0.63 23.18 30.12
CA PRO A 129 -1.91 23.44 30.79
C PRO A 129 -1.93 24.64 31.75
N MET A 130 -0.76 25.18 32.11
CA MET A 130 -0.59 26.41 32.92
C MET A 130 -0.34 27.68 32.09
N GLY A 131 -0.66 27.69 30.79
CA GLY A 131 -0.54 28.88 29.94
C GLY A 131 0.89 29.27 29.54
N ARG A 132 1.90 28.49 29.94
CA ARG A 132 3.29 28.65 29.50
C ARG A 132 3.49 27.96 28.15
N LYS A 133 4.14 28.64 27.21
CA LYS A 133 4.57 28.07 25.93
C LYS A 133 6.03 27.64 26.06
N LEU A 134 6.32 26.36 25.88
CA LEU A 134 7.69 25.88 25.79
C LEU A 134 8.12 25.97 24.33
N HIS A 135 9.16 26.74 24.03
CA HIS A 135 9.69 26.85 22.68
C HIS A 135 10.91 25.93 22.52
N ILE A 136 10.78 24.90 21.68
CA ILE A 136 11.86 23.95 21.40
C ILE A 136 12.49 24.31 20.04
N SER A 137 13.83 24.37 19.99
CA SER A 137 14.53 24.60 18.73
C SER A 137 14.29 23.45 17.74
N ARG A 138 14.16 23.76 16.44
CA ARG A 138 13.91 22.77 15.37
C ARG A 138 14.81 21.53 15.43
N PRO A 139 16.14 21.63 15.60
CA PRO A 139 16.99 20.44 15.67
C PRO A 139 16.69 19.59 16.90
N VAL A 140 16.35 20.19 18.05
CA VAL A 140 16.00 19.44 19.26
C VAL A 140 14.64 18.75 19.10
N ALA A 141 13.65 19.43 18.52
CA ALA A 141 12.35 18.82 18.22
C ALA A 141 12.48 17.67 17.21
N SER A 142 13.31 17.85 16.17
CA SER A 142 13.62 16.81 15.18
C SER A 142 14.34 15.62 15.82
N PHE A 143 15.34 15.86 16.67
CA PHE A 143 16.08 14.81 17.38
C PHE A 143 15.18 14.05 18.38
N PHE A 144 14.32 14.76 19.10
CA PHE A 144 13.35 14.14 20.01
C PHE A 144 12.37 13.24 19.25
N LEU A 145 11.80 13.72 18.15
CA LEU A 145 10.90 12.95 17.30
C LEU A 145 11.61 11.73 16.69
N LEU A 146 12.87 11.87 16.31
CA LEU A 146 13.73 10.79 15.84
C LEU A 146 13.94 9.73 16.92
N ALA A 147 14.29 10.14 18.14
CA ALA A 147 14.48 9.23 19.27
C ALA A 147 13.16 8.50 19.59
N LEU A 148 12.04 9.22 19.60
CA LEU A 148 10.71 8.65 19.80
C LEU A 148 10.37 7.63 18.71
N THR A 149 10.66 7.94 17.44
CA THR A 149 10.39 7.05 16.30
C THR A 149 11.25 5.79 16.36
N LEU A 150 12.54 5.92 16.70
CA LEU A 150 13.44 4.76 16.88
C LEU A 150 13.01 3.89 18.05
N VAL A 151 12.62 4.48 19.18
CA VAL A 151 12.10 3.74 20.32
C VAL A 151 10.79 3.05 19.96
N PHE A 152 9.89 3.74 19.25
CA PHE A 152 8.64 3.15 18.77
C PHE A 152 8.90 1.99 17.82
N LEU A 153 9.80 2.12 16.84
CA LEU A 153 10.16 1.04 15.93
C LEU A 153 10.81 -0.13 16.68
N PHE A 154 11.72 0.16 17.62
CA PHE A 154 12.36 -0.86 18.45
C PHE A 154 11.33 -1.62 19.30
N LEU A 155 10.42 -0.92 19.96
CA LEU A 155 9.33 -1.52 20.74
C LEU A 155 8.37 -2.28 19.83
N LEU A 156 7.99 -1.72 18.67
CA LEU A 156 7.10 -2.36 17.72
C LEU A 156 7.72 -3.67 17.24
N PHE A 157 8.94 -3.67 16.70
CA PHE A 157 9.58 -4.92 16.26
C PHE A 157 9.85 -5.87 17.43
N GLY A 158 10.35 -5.35 18.56
CA GLY A 158 10.64 -6.14 19.75
C GLY A 158 9.42 -6.81 20.36
N LEU A 159 8.23 -6.19 20.30
CA LEU A 159 6.97 -6.75 20.80
C LEU A 159 6.24 -7.58 19.75
N VAL A 160 6.18 -7.09 18.51
CA VAL A 160 5.40 -7.68 17.43
C VAL A 160 6.09 -8.92 16.85
N THR A 161 7.40 -8.92 16.67
CA THR A 161 8.11 -10.09 16.12
C THR A 161 7.94 -11.36 16.97
N PRO A 162 8.16 -11.35 18.31
CA PRO A 162 7.92 -12.55 19.11
C PRO A 162 6.43 -12.90 19.18
N GLN A 163 5.53 -11.92 19.25
CA GLN A 163 4.08 -12.17 19.21
C GLN A 163 3.67 -12.85 17.91
N ILE A 164 4.11 -12.37 16.76
CA ILE A 164 3.80 -12.98 15.47
C ILE A 164 4.45 -14.37 15.39
N SER A 165 5.70 -14.53 15.79
CA SER A 165 6.34 -15.86 15.80
C SER A 165 5.54 -16.87 16.63
N GLN A 166 5.13 -16.49 17.83
CA GLN A 166 4.34 -17.34 18.72
C GLN A 166 2.94 -17.58 18.16
N GLN A 167 2.28 -16.54 17.66
CA GLN A 167 0.96 -16.65 17.06
C GLN A 167 0.98 -17.59 15.87
N VAL A 168 2.01 -17.55 15.04
CA VAL A 168 2.02 -18.38 13.84
C VAL A 168 2.39 -19.84 14.14
N VAL A 169 3.27 -20.11 15.10
CA VAL A 169 3.48 -21.47 15.63
C VAL A 169 2.19 -22.02 16.26
N ALA A 170 1.47 -21.15 16.99
CA ALA A 170 0.19 -21.49 17.58
C ALA A 170 -0.90 -21.70 16.51
N MET A 171 -0.88 -21.03 15.36
CA MET A 171 -1.80 -21.31 14.24
C MET A 171 -1.58 -22.69 13.64
N SER A 172 -0.31 -23.05 13.40
CA SER A 172 0.05 -24.35 12.82
C SER A 172 -0.45 -25.52 13.68
N THR A 173 -0.41 -25.35 15.00
CA THR A 173 -0.81 -26.38 15.94
C THR A 173 -2.31 -26.28 16.27
N GLY A 174 -2.81 -25.05 16.42
CA GLY A 174 -4.16 -24.73 16.85
C GLY A 174 -5.24 -25.11 15.85
N ILE A 175 -5.00 -25.04 14.54
CA ILE A 175 -5.98 -25.49 13.54
C ILE A 175 -6.20 -27.01 13.63
N VAL A 176 -5.13 -27.77 13.82
CA VAL A 176 -5.18 -29.23 13.95
C VAL A 176 -5.85 -29.62 15.27
N VAL A 177 -5.45 -28.99 16.38
CA VAL A 177 -6.04 -29.20 17.71
C VAL A 177 -7.51 -28.80 17.75
N PHE A 178 -7.89 -27.65 17.19
CA PHE A 178 -9.29 -27.21 17.09
C PHE A 178 -10.16 -28.24 16.35
N TYR A 179 -9.65 -28.78 15.25
CA TYR A 179 -10.35 -29.80 14.48
C TYR A 179 -10.54 -31.09 15.29
N GLN A 180 -9.45 -31.61 15.87
CA GLN A 180 -9.44 -32.90 16.57
C GLN A 180 -10.16 -32.87 17.92
N GLU A 181 -9.93 -31.84 18.72
CA GLU A 181 -10.36 -31.79 20.13
C GLU A 181 -11.68 -31.03 20.32
N SER A 182 -12.10 -30.21 19.35
CA SER A 182 -13.31 -29.37 19.51
C SER A 182 -14.36 -29.62 18.45
N LEU A 183 -14.01 -29.54 17.16
CA LEU A 183 -14.96 -29.71 16.07
C LEU A 183 -15.48 -31.15 15.99
N MET A 184 -14.57 -32.14 16.07
CA MET A 184 -14.98 -33.53 15.93
C MET A 184 -15.87 -34.04 17.06
N PRO A 185 -15.53 -33.82 18.35
CA PRO A 185 -16.37 -34.24 19.46
C PRO A 185 -17.74 -33.55 19.50
N PHE A 186 -17.81 -32.26 19.17
CA PHE A 186 -19.08 -31.52 19.14
C PHE A 186 -20.04 -32.05 18.07
N VAL A 187 -19.49 -32.40 16.90
CA VAL A 187 -20.26 -32.76 15.72
C VAL A 187 -20.64 -34.25 15.72
N LEU A 188 -19.72 -35.15 16.07
CA LEU A 188 -19.97 -36.59 16.11
C LEU A 188 -20.44 -37.12 17.46
N GLY A 189 -20.17 -36.41 18.55
CA GLY A 189 -20.35 -36.91 19.92
C GLY A 189 -19.22 -37.86 20.31
N THR A 190 -18.41 -37.46 21.29
CA THR A 190 -17.62 -38.43 22.08
C THR A 190 -18.47 -38.98 23.22
N GLU A 191 -18.09 -40.15 23.75
CA GLU A 191 -18.90 -41.05 24.61
C GLU A 191 -19.69 -40.38 25.76
N ASP A 192 -19.30 -39.20 26.26
CA ASP A 192 -19.97 -38.51 27.37
C ASP A 192 -20.95 -37.39 26.96
N SER A 193 -21.00 -36.97 25.69
CA SER A 193 -21.91 -35.91 25.25
C SER A 193 -22.63 -36.27 23.96
N LYS A 194 -23.97 -36.39 24.03
CA LYS A 194 -24.81 -36.57 22.86
C LYS A 194 -24.49 -35.45 21.85
N GLY A 195 -23.81 -35.77 20.76
CA GLY A 195 -23.35 -34.80 19.76
C GLY A 195 -24.50 -33.99 19.15
N ALA A 196 -24.19 -32.87 18.48
CA ALA A 196 -25.21 -31.98 17.92
C ALA A 196 -26.21 -32.71 16.98
N LEU A 197 -25.72 -33.65 16.17
CA LEU A 197 -26.56 -34.48 15.31
C LEU A 197 -27.46 -35.45 16.09
N GLN A 198 -26.99 -35.96 17.23
CA GLN A 198 -27.75 -36.88 18.06
C GLN A 198 -28.80 -36.14 18.90
N ARG A 199 -28.53 -34.90 19.32
CA ARG A 199 -29.52 -34.03 19.97
C ARG A 199 -30.63 -33.63 19.00
N LEU A 200 -30.27 -33.33 17.75
CA LEU A 200 -31.23 -33.09 16.68
C LEU A 200 -32.12 -34.30 16.42
N GLU A 201 -31.56 -35.51 16.36
CA GLU A 201 -32.34 -36.74 16.21
C GLU A 201 -33.28 -37.00 17.39
N ASN A 202 -32.81 -36.85 18.63
CA ASN A 202 -33.64 -37.05 19.82
C ASN A 202 -34.83 -36.07 19.84
N TRP A 203 -34.58 -34.79 19.52
CA TRP A 203 -35.63 -33.78 19.38
C TRP A 203 -36.65 -34.14 18.29
N GLY A 204 -36.15 -34.74 17.20
CA GLY A 204 -36.96 -35.28 16.12
C GLY A 204 -37.83 -36.47 16.50
N GLN A 205 -37.28 -37.40 17.27
CA GLN A 205 -37.99 -38.59 17.75
C GLN A 205 -39.04 -38.27 18.81
N GLU A 206 -38.81 -37.24 19.63
CA GLU A 206 -39.76 -36.74 20.63
C GLU A 206 -40.92 -35.93 19.99
N SER A 207 -40.81 -35.54 18.72
CA SER A 207 -41.87 -34.81 18.02
C SER A 207 -42.99 -35.74 17.51
N ASN A 208 -44.24 -35.39 17.84
CA ASN A 208 -45.44 -36.08 17.34
C ASN A 208 -45.69 -35.92 15.82
N LEU A 209 -44.96 -35.02 15.15
CA LEU A 209 -45.11 -34.74 13.73
C LEU A 209 -44.17 -35.60 12.89
N GLN A 210 -44.75 -36.42 12.01
CA GLN A 210 -44.04 -37.34 11.13
C GLN A 210 -43.02 -36.62 10.22
N LEU A 211 -43.36 -35.42 9.75
CA LEU A 211 -42.48 -34.56 8.94
C LEU A 211 -41.21 -34.14 9.70
N ILE A 212 -41.32 -33.78 10.99
CA ILE A 212 -40.18 -33.37 11.80
C ILE A 212 -39.22 -34.54 12.00
N ARG A 213 -39.76 -35.74 12.20
CA ARG A 213 -39.04 -36.99 12.41
C ARG A 213 -38.29 -37.44 11.15
N ASP A 214 -38.93 -37.32 9.99
CA ASP A 214 -38.29 -37.62 8.69
C ASP A 214 -37.19 -36.60 8.35
N LEU A 215 -37.43 -35.30 8.64
CA LEU A 215 -36.42 -34.25 8.45
C LEU A 215 -35.20 -34.43 9.35
N THR A 216 -35.39 -34.74 10.62
CA THR A 216 -34.26 -34.93 11.56
C THR A 216 -33.47 -36.20 11.24
N TYR A 217 -34.15 -37.28 10.82
CA TYR A 217 -33.48 -38.48 10.34
C TYR A 217 -32.68 -38.20 9.06
N PHE A 218 -33.24 -37.48 8.09
CA PHE A 218 -32.55 -37.04 6.87
C PHE A 218 -31.34 -36.15 7.19
N LEU A 219 -31.52 -35.14 8.03
CA LEU A 219 -30.46 -34.21 8.43
C LEU A 219 -29.33 -34.92 9.18
N LYS A 220 -29.64 -35.91 10.02
CA LYS A 220 -28.62 -36.77 10.64
C LYS A 220 -27.85 -37.56 9.60
N ASN A 221 -28.56 -38.23 8.68
CA ASN A 221 -27.92 -39.16 7.75
C ASN A 221 -27.06 -38.44 6.71
N GLU A 222 -27.56 -37.33 6.15
CA GLU A 222 -26.77 -36.48 5.24
C GLU A 222 -25.71 -35.65 5.97
N GLY A 223 -26.01 -35.20 7.19
CA GLY A 223 -25.04 -34.54 8.08
C GLY A 223 -23.86 -35.47 8.37
N GLN A 224 -24.12 -36.72 8.77
CA GLN A 224 -23.08 -37.73 8.99
C GLN A 224 -22.24 -37.96 7.73
N LYS A 225 -22.85 -38.14 6.55
CA LYS A 225 -22.10 -38.30 5.30
C LYS A 225 -21.20 -37.11 4.98
N MET A 226 -21.66 -35.87 5.20
CA MET A 226 -20.83 -34.68 5.03
C MET A 226 -19.67 -34.66 6.03
N ILE A 227 -19.92 -35.00 7.29
CA ILE A 227 -18.88 -35.04 8.32
C ILE A 227 -17.84 -36.09 7.99
N THR A 228 -18.25 -37.29 7.57
CA THR A 228 -17.32 -38.36 7.18
C THR A 228 -16.52 -37.97 5.94
N LYS A 229 -17.11 -37.26 4.96
CA LYS A 229 -16.37 -36.73 3.79
C LYS A 229 -15.37 -35.65 4.19
N VAL A 230 -15.77 -34.70 5.04
CA VAL A 230 -14.89 -33.66 5.56
C VAL A 230 -13.78 -34.28 6.41
N GLN A 231 -14.08 -35.29 7.23
CA GLN A 231 -13.13 -36.03 8.04
C GLN A 231 -12.17 -36.85 7.21
N SER A 232 -12.63 -37.50 6.16
CA SER A 232 -11.79 -38.23 5.21
C SER A 232 -10.86 -37.28 4.45
N TYR A 233 -11.40 -36.15 3.96
CA TYR A 233 -10.60 -35.13 3.26
C TYR A 233 -9.57 -34.50 4.18
N LEU A 234 -9.94 -34.16 5.42
CA LEU A 234 -9.03 -33.59 6.40
C LEU A 234 -8.03 -34.63 6.89
N SER A 235 -8.40 -35.83 7.32
CA SER A 235 -7.43 -36.84 7.79
C SER A 235 -6.40 -37.23 6.71
N THR A 236 -6.82 -37.33 5.45
CA THR A 236 -5.93 -37.64 4.31
C THR A 236 -5.05 -36.44 3.95
N ASN A 237 -5.60 -35.23 4.07
CA ASN A 237 -4.92 -33.98 3.72
C ASN A 237 -4.42 -33.22 4.95
N VAL A 238 -4.41 -33.77 6.16
CA VAL A 238 -3.99 -33.03 7.37
C VAL A 238 -2.49 -32.82 7.29
N GLY A 239 -1.75 -33.80 6.75
CA GLY A 239 -0.37 -33.62 6.36
C GLY A 239 -0.21 -32.49 5.34
N SER A 240 -1.00 -32.49 4.26
CA SER A 240 -0.90 -31.47 3.21
C SER A 240 -1.50 -30.10 3.57
N ILE A 241 -2.40 -30.00 4.54
CA ILE A 241 -3.00 -28.76 5.08
C ILE A 241 -2.08 -28.19 6.16
N ALA A 242 -1.48 -29.04 6.99
CA ALA A 242 -0.39 -28.64 7.89
C ALA A 242 0.84 -28.22 7.08
N GLU A 243 1.13 -28.87 5.94
CA GLU A 243 2.20 -28.47 5.02
C GLU A 243 1.83 -27.26 4.14
N SER A 244 0.56 -27.07 3.75
CA SER A 244 0.11 -25.90 2.98
C SER A 244 -0.03 -24.67 3.86
N GLY A 245 -0.64 -24.83 5.04
CA GLY A 245 -0.66 -23.82 6.10
C GLY A 245 0.74 -23.55 6.63
N GLY A 246 1.55 -24.60 6.81
CA GLY A 246 2.97 -24.55 7.13
C GLY A 246 3.83 -23.93 6.02
N GLY A 247 3.43 -24.07 4.75
CA GLY A 247 4.11 -23.53 3.58
C GLY A 247 3.79 -22.06 3.36
N LEU A 248 2.52 -21.66 3.51
CA LEU A 248 2.10 -20.25 3.58
C LEU A 248 2.74 -19.58 4.81
N PHE A 249 2.77 -20.27 5.95
CA PHE A 249 3.50 -19.87 7.15
C PHE A 249 4.97 -19.67 6.88
N ASN A 250 5.67 -20.66 6.32
CA ASN A 250 7.10 -20.56 6.08
C ASN A 250 7.39 -19.45 5.07
N ARG A 251 6.47 -19.11 4.16
CA ARG A 251 6.59 -17.94 3.26
C ARG A 251 6.37 -16.61 3.98
N ILE A 252 5.32 -16.48 4.80
CA ILE A 252 5.06 -15.26 5.59
C ILE A 252 6.17 -15.06 6.63
N PHE A 253 6.53 -16.12 7.36
CA PHE A 253 7.61 -16.13 8.34
C PHE A 253 8.97 -15.93 7.69
N LYS A 254 9.28 -16.52 6.53
CA LYS A 254 10.51 -16.17 5.79
C LYS A 254 10.50 -14.73 5.30
N GLY A 255 9.36 -14.22 4.84
CA GLY A 255 9.22 -12.81 4.48
C GLY A 255 9.49 -11.89 5.68
N MET A 256 8.89 -12.18 6.83
CA MET A 256 9.03 -11.40 8.06
C MET A 256 10.37 -11.60 8.77
N SER A 257 10.92 -12.81 8.76
CA SER A 257 12.26 -13.08 9.27
C SER A 257 13.33 -12.54 8.34
N ALA A 258 13.11 -12.47 7.02
CA ALA A 258 13.97 -11.69 6.13
C ALA A 258 13.90 -10.19 6.44
N LEU A 259 12.73 -9.65 6.82
CA LEU A 259 12.61 -8.28 7.34
C LEU A 259 13.35 -8.12 8.70
N ALA A 260 13.30 -9.13 9.58
CA ALA A 260 13.97 -9.11 10.88
C ALA A 260 15.50 -9.38 10.82
N ILE A 261 15.97 -10.19 9.86
CA ILE A 261 17.40 -10.44 9.59
C ILE A 261 17.98 -9.25 8.82
N GLY A 262 17.19 -8.66 7.93
CA GLY A 262 17.45 -7.37 7.31
C GLY A 262 17.37 -6.19 8.28
N PHE A 263 17.00 -6.40 9.56
CA PHE A 263 16.82 -5.33 10.54
C PHE A 263 18.11 -4.58 10.84
N GLY A 264 19.28 -5.22 10.75
CA GLY A 264 20.57 -4.52 10.86
C GLY A 264 20.82 -3.55 9.69
N GLY A 265 20.48 -3.96 8.48
CA GLY A 265 20.53 -3.11 7.29
C GLY A 265 19.45 -2.02 7.31
N PHE A 266 18.24 -2.36 7.75
CA PHE A 266 17.13 -1.44 7.95
C PHE A 266 17.47 -0.39 8.99
N LEU A 267 18.02 -0.75 10.15
CA LEU A 267 18.47 0.19 11.18
C LEU A 267 19.56 1.11 10.65
N THR A 268 20.48 0.61 9.81
CA THR A 268 21.51 1.45 9.18
C THR A 268 20.90 2.45 8.19
N THR A 269 19.99 1.98 7.31
CA THR A 269 19.26 2.83 6.36
C THR A 269 18.38 3.85 7.07
N VAL A 270 17.66 3.43 8.10
CA VAL A 270 16.82 4.29 8.95
C VAL A 270 17.71 5.29 9.67
N PHE A 271 18.82 4.87 10.28
CA PHE A 271 19.76 5.77 10.94
C PHE A 271 20.34 6.81 9.97
N LEU A 272 20.74 6.40 8.76
CA LEU A 272 21.24 7.32 7.74
C LEU A 272 20.15 8.27 7.23
N ALA A 273 18.96 7.74 6.94
CA ALA A 273 17.78 8.54 6.59
C ALA A 273 17.44 9.54 7.71
N LEU A 274 17.61 9.15 8.96
CA LEU A 274 17.35 9.97 10.14
C LEU A 274 18.40 11.06 10.36
N ILE A 275 19.68 10.81 10.03
CA ILE A 275 20.69 11.87 9.96
C ILE A 275 20.28 12.88 8.88
N ILE A 276 19.96 12.39 7.69
CA ILE A 276 19.55 13.22 6.55
C ILE A 276 18.29 14.01 6.90
N PHE A 277 17.35 13.41 7.64
CA PHE A 277 16.17 14.05 8.19
C PHE A 277 16.51 15.28 9.04
N ILE A 278 17.46 15.17 9.98
CA ILE A 278 17.87 16.30 10.84
C ILE A 278 18.41 17.44 9.98
N TYR A 279 19.31 17.15 9.04
CA TYR A 279 19.91 18.16 8.15
C TYR A 279 18.88 18.78 7.20
N ALA A 280 18.03 17.95 6.59
CA ALA A 280 17.00 18.36 5.65
C ALA A 280 15.91 19.20 6.34
N SER A 281 15.45 18.81 7.53
CA SER A 281 14.45 19.55 8.33
C SER A 281 14.90 20.98 8.65
N HIS A 282 16.19 21.19 8.88
CA HIS A 282 16.73 22.54 9.12
C HIS A 282 16.76 23.41 7.86
N SER A 283 17.12 22.82 6.72
CA SER A 283 17.48 23.57 5.51
C SER A 283 16.53 23.37 4.32
N LEU A 284 15.38 22.71 4.51
CA LEU A 284 14.44 22.36 3.43
C LEU A 284 14.11 23.56 2.55
N LYS A 285 13.74 24.71 3.15
CA LYS A 285 13.45 25.94 2.41
C LYS A 285 14.64 26.45 1.61
N ALA A 286 15.84 26.38 2.16
CA ALA A 286 17.05 26.80 1.47
C ALA A 286 17.40 25.86 0.30
N TYR A 287 17.17 24.55 0.44
CA TYR A 287 17.34 23.59 -0.66
C TYR A 287 16.34 23.82 -1.78
N VAL A 288 15.07 24.06 -1.44
CA VAL A 288 14.02 24.39 -2.42
C VAL A 288 14.38 25.68 -3.17
N GLN A 289 14.82 26.73 -2.47
CA GLN A 289 15.19 27.99 -3.10
C GLN A 289 16.42 27.86 -4.01
N LYS A 290 17.43 27.08 -3.59
CA LYS A 290 18.59 26.73 -4.44
C LYS A 290 18.16 25.96 -5.69
N PHE A 291 17.22 25.04 -5.57
CA PHE A 291 16.67 24.29 -6.69
C PHE A 291 15.95 25.21 -7.69
N VAL A 292 15.10 26.12 -7.22
CA VAL A 292 14.43 27.12 -8.08
C VAL A 292 15.45 28.02 -8.80
N ASN A 293 16.54 28.37 -8.13
CA ASN A 293 17.59 29.20 -8.72
C ASN A 293 18.35 28.54 -9.88
N LEU A 294 18.27 27.21 -10.04
CA LEU A 294 18.83 26.49 -11.19
C LEU A 294 18.08 26.81 -12.50
N PHE A 295 16.84 27.29 -12.41
CA PHE A 295 16.03 27.64 -13.57
C PHE A 295 16.27 29.09 -14.03
N PRO A 296 16.09 29.37 -15.34
CA PRO A 296 16.13 30.73 -15.88
C PRO A 296 15.16 31.65 -15.13
N VAL A 297 15.52 32.92 -14.96
CA VAL A 297 14.73 33.91 -14.18
C VAL A 297 13.27 33.96 -14.64
N THR A 298 13.03 33.86 -15.95
CA THR A 298 11.68 33.88 -16.55
C THR A 298 10.80 32.69 -16.18
N GLN A 299 11.38 31.58 -15.71
CA GLN A 299 10.65 30.35 -15.36
C GLN A 299 10.53 30.13 -13.84
N ARG A 300 11.25 30.92 -13.03
CA ARG A 300 11.32 30.71 -11.57
C ARG A 300 9.96 30.81 -10.89
N ASP A 301 9.14 31.76 -11.30
CA ASP A 301 7.79 31.96 -10.73
C ASP A 301 6.88 30.76 -11.04
N SER A 302 6.96 30.23 -12.25
CA SER A 302 6.23 29.00 -12.63
C SER A 302 6.70 27.80 -11.81
N VAL A 303 8.02 27.61 -11.67
CA VAL A 303 8.58 26.49 -10.88
C VAL A 303 8.19 26.63 -9.40
N TRP A 304 8.22 27.84 -8.85
CA TRP A 304 7.78 28.10 -7.49
C TRP A 304 6.29 27.76 -7.31
N LEU A 305 5.44 28.12 -8.27
CA LEU A 305 4.02 27.79 -8.25
C LEU A 305 3.78 26.28 -8.22
N TYR A 306 4.51 25.50 -9.04
CA TYR A 306 4.45 24.04 -9.01
C TYR A 306 4.86 23.48 -7.65
N LEU A 307 5.98 23.94 -7.09
CA LEU A 307 6.49 23.46 -5.82
C LEU A 307 5.57 23.81 -4.65
N GLN A 308 4.95 24.99 -4.68
CA GLN A 308 3.99 25.43 -3.67
C GLN A 308 2.71 24.60 -3.72
N GLU A 309 2.14 24.37 -4.92
CA GLU A 309 0.96 23.52 -5.06
C GLU A 309 1.22 22.07 -4.61
N ILE A 310 2.39 21.52 -4.96
CA ILE A 310 2.80 20.19 -4.48
C ILE A 310 2.91 20.20 -2.96
N HIS A 311 3.52 21.24 -2.38
CA HIS A 311 3.71 21.36 -0.94
C HIS A 311 2.38 21.38 -0.18
N ASP A 312 1.46 22.25 -0.60
CA ASP A 312 0.17 22.45 0.07
C ASP A 312 -0.69 21.17 0.02
N ASN A 313 -0.74 20.51 -1.14
CA ASN A 313 -1.50 19.26 -1.31
C ASN A 313 -0.85 18.09 -0.54
N MET A 314 0.48 17.97 -0.57
CA MET A 314 1.20 16.97 0.20
C MET A 314 1.04 17.18 1.70
N GLU A 315 1.18 18.40 2.21
CA GLU A 315 1.01 18.66 3.64
C GLU A 315 -0.42 18.34 4.09
N SER A 316 -1.42 18.75 3.33
CA SER A 316 -2.83 18.44 3.59
C SER A 316 -3.08 16.92 3.63
N PHE A 317 -2.53 16.18 2.66
CA PHE A 317 -2.63 14.72 2.62
C PHE A 317 -2.00 14.06 3.84
N LEU A 318 -0.75 14.40 4.16
CA LEU A 318 -0.01 13.78 5.25
C LEU A 318 -0.66 14.05 6.61
N ARG A 319 -1.14 15.29 6.83
CA ARG A 319 -1.92 15.64 8.02
C ARG A 319 -3.21 14.83 8.09
N GLY A 320 -3.95 14.73 6.99
CA GLY A 320 -5.16 13.92 6.90
C GLY A 320 -4.90 12.45 7.21
N GLN A 321 -3.84 11.87 6.62
CA GLN A 321 -3.48 10.47 6.81
C GLN A 321 -3.17 10.13 8.27
N VAL A 322 -2.49 11.01 9.01
CA VAL A 322 -2.23 10.79 10.44
C VAL A 322 -3.53 10.77 11.25
N ILE A 323 -4.49 11.64 10.92
CA ILE A 323 -5.81 11.64 11.57
C ILE A 323 -6.57 10.35 11.24
N VAL A 324 -6.58 9.92 9.97
CA VAL A 324 -7.21 8.66 9.53
C VAL A 324 -6.62 7.46 10.28
N ILE A 325 -5.29 7.32 10.31
CA ILE A 325 -4.60 6.24 11.03
C ILE A 325 -5.01 6.23 12.51
N THR A 326 -5.06 7.40 13.15
CA THR A 326 -5.43 7.52 14.56
C THR A 326 -6.88 7.13 14.82
N LEU A 327 -7.81 7.57 13.98
CA LEU A 327 -9.24 7.26 14.11
C LEU A 327 -9.51 5.78 13.84
N VAL A 328 -8.94 5.22 12.77
CA VAL A 328 -9.10 3.80 12.43
C VAL A 328 -8.45 2.92 13.48
N SER A 329 -7.29 3.30 14.02
CA SER A 329 -6.66 2.60 15.15
C SER A 329 -7.59 2.59 16.36
N SER A 330 -8.10 3.76 16.76
CA SER A 330 -8.96 3.90 17.94
C SER A 330 -10.27 3.12 17.79
N LEU A 331 -10.89 3.20 16.61
CA LEU A 331 -12.10 2.46 16.27
C LEU A 331 -11.86 0.95 16.31
N SER A 332 -10.77 0.49 15.71
CA SER A 332 -10.40 -0.94 15.68
C SER A 332 -10.09 -1.46 17.08
N MET A 333 -9.33 -0.70 17.89
CA MET A 333 -9.07 -1.04 19.29
C MET A 333 -10.36 -1.19 20.08
N ALA A 334 -11.30 -0.26 19.94
CA ALA A 334 -12.58 -0.31 20.65
C ALA A 334 -13.40 -1.54 20.23
N ILE A 335 -13.58 -1.76 18.92
CA ILE A 335 -14.40 -2.86 18.41
C ILE A 335 -13.79 -4.22 18.77
N TYR A 336 -12.48 -4.42 18.56
CA TYR A 336 -11.83 -5.69 18.90
C TYR A 336 -11.80 -5.94 20.42
N SER A 337 -11.75 -4.88 21.24
CA SER A 337 -11.84 -5.02 22.69
C SER A 337 -13.25 -5.45 23.12
N ILE A 338 -14.30 -4.89 22.51
CA ILE A 338 -15.70 -5.28 22.76
C ILE A 338 -15.95 -6.73 22.36
N ILE A 339 -15.37 -7.18 21.25
CA ILE A 339 -15.45 -8.58 20.80
C ILE A 339 -14.67 -9.53 21.72
N GLY A 340 -13.74 -9.00 22.53
CA GLY A 340 -12.89 -9.77 23.44
C GLY A 340 -11.75 -10.47 22.71
N VAL A 341 -11.21 -9.85 21.66
CA VAL A 341 -10.03 -10.36 20.94
C VAL A 341 -8.79 -10.26 21.85
N PRO A 342 -8.02 -11.34 22.04
CA PRO A 342 -6.75 -11.26 22.76
C PRO A 342 -5.82 -10.23 22.12
N PHE A 343 -5.17 -9.40 22.94
CA PHE A 343 -4.33 -8.30 22.46
C PHE A 343 -5.04 -7.28 21.56
N ALA A 344 -6.35 -7.08 21.74
CA ALA A 344 -7.18 -6.16 20.93
C ALA A 344 -6.57 -4.76 20.75
N LEU A 345 -5.89 -4.21 21.76
CA LEU A 345 -5.24 -2.90 21.67
C LEU A 345 -4.10 -2.90 20.64
N ILE A 346 -3.25 -3.92 20.66
CA ILE A 346 -2.13 -4.06 19.71
C ILE A 346 -2.67 -4.36 18.31
N VAL A 347 -3.65 -5.27 18.21
CA VAL A 347 -4.29 -5.63 16.93
C VAL A 347 -4.97 -4.40 16.31
N GLY A 348 -5.69 -3.61 17.11
CA GLY A 348 -6.32 -2.38 16.67
C GLY A 348 -5.32 -1.30 16.25
N ALA A 349 -4.21 -1.13 16.99
CA ALA A 349 -3.12 -0.23 16.59
C ALA A 349 -2.53 -0.62 15.24
N LEU A 350 -2.21 -1.92 15.06
CA LEU A 350 -1.66 -2.44 13.82
C LEU A 350 -2.63 -2.28 12.65
N ALA A 351 -3.93 -2.51 12.88
CA ALA A 351 -4.96 -2.29 11.87
C ALA A 351 -4.94 -0.86 11.33
N GLY A 352 -4.90 0.14 12.21
CA GLY A 352 -4.84 1.54 11.78
C GLY A 352 -3.49 1.95 11.20
N LEU A 353 -2.36 1.45 11.72
CA LEU A 353 -1.03 1.68 11.14
C LEU A 353 -0.93 1.11 9.72
N CYS A 354 -1.44 -0.10 9.49
CA CYS A 354 -1.53 -0.71 8.17
C CYS A 354 -2.48 0.05 7.24
N ASN A 355 -3.39 0.86 7.77
CA ASN A 355 -4.22 1.78 6.99
C ASN A 355 -3.48 3.03 6.48
N ALA A 356 -2.16 3.12 6.70
CA ALA A 356 -1.29 4.05 5.97
C ALA A 356 -1.36 3.84 4.45
N VAL A 357 -1.60 2.58 4.02
CA VAL A 357 -2.09 2.27 2.68
C VAL A 357 -3.61 2.10 2.81
N PRO A 358 -4.42 3.06 2.33
CA PRO A 358 -5.88 3.02 2.45
C PRO A 358 -6.42 1.67 2.01
N THR A 359 -7.42 1.18 2.74
CA THR A 359 -8.10 -0.10 2.51
C THR A 359 -7.34 -1.38 2.89
N PHE A 360 -6.04 -1.32 3.19
CA PHE A 360 -5.32 -2.53 3.64
C PHE A 360 -5.41 -2.76 5.15
N GLY A 361 -5.58 -1.69 5.92
CA GLY A 361 -5.53 -1.71 7.38
C GLY A 361 -6.55 -2.65 8.04
N PRO A 362 -7.86 -2.46 7.79
CA PRO A 362 -8.91 -3.28 8.39
C PRO A 362 -8.82 -4.77 8.02
N PHE A 363 -8.37 -5.10 6.81
CA PHE A 363 -8.15 -6.49 6.39
C PHE A 363 -6.99 -7.14 7.15
N ILE A 364 -5.84 -6.48 7.20
CA ILE A 364 -4.67 -6.98 7.91
C ILE A 364 -4.95 -7.10 9.41
N GLY A 365 -5.58 -6.08 10.01
CA GLY A 365 -6.03 -6.10 11.40
C GLY A 365 -7.02 -7.22 11.69
N GLY A 366 -7.97 -7.45 10.78
CA GLY A 366 -8.94 -8.54 10.86
C GLY A 366 -8.30 -9.93 10.85
N ILE A 367 -7.27 -10.13 10.00
CA ILE A 367 -6.49 -11.37 9.99
C ILE A 367 -5.83 -11.57 11.36
N PHE A 368 -5.14 -10.56 11.88
CA PHE A 368 -4.51 -10.65 13.21
C PHE A 368 -5.53 -10.89 14.33
N ALA A 369 -6.72 -10.27 14.26
CA ALA A 369 -7.79 -10.48 15.22
C ALA A 369 -8.32 -11.92 15.21
N LEU A 370 -8.54 -12.48 14.01
CA LEU A 370 -9.02 -13.85 13.85
C LEU A 370 -7.99 -14.86 14.35
N VAL A 371 -6.71 -14.61 14.10
CA VAL A 371 -5.60 -15.42 14.61
C VAL A 371 -5.55 -15.38 16.14
N ALA A 372 -5.58 -14.18 16.73
CA ALA A 372 -5.56 -14.03 18.18
C ALA A 372 -6.75 -14.76 18.86
N LEU A 373 -7.93 -14.71 18.25
CA LEU A 373 -9.12 -15.41 18.75
C LEU A 373 -8.96 -16.94 18.75
N LEU A 374 -8.42 -17.51 17.67
CA LEU A 374 -8.21 -18.97 17.56
C LEU A 374 -7.25 -19.50 18.63
N ILE A 375 -6.26 -18.69 19.01
CA ILE A 375 -5.29 -19.03 20.06
C ILE A 375 -5.94 -18.96 21.43
N GLY A 376 -6.70 -17.89 21.73
CA GLY A 376 -7.44 -17.79 22.99
C GLY A 376 -8.46 -18.93 23.19
N PHE A 377 -9.01 -19.44 22.10
CA PHE A 377 -9.83 -20.65 22.16
C PHE A 377 -9.01 -21.91 22.47
N ALA A 378 -7.83 -22.08 21.85
CA ALA A 378 -6.94 -23.21 22.12
C ALA A 378 -6.43 -23.26 23.57
N THR A 379 -6.39 -22.12 24.26
CA THR A 379 -6.07 -22.03 25.70
C THR A 379 -7.27 -22.27 26.62
N GLY A 380 -8.45 -22.52 26.06
CA GLY A 380 -9.67 -22.88 26.80
C GLY A 380 -10.56 -21.71 27.23
N ASP A 381 -10.33 -20.49 26.72
CA ASP A 381 -11.03 -19.29 27.22
C ASP A 381 -12.49 -19.18 26.77
N PHE A 382 -12.93 -19.94 25.75
CA PHE A 382 -14.27 -19.80 25.16
C PHE A 382 -14.96 -21.13 24.85
N SER A 383 -16.30 -21.15 24.92
CA SER A 383 -17.09 -22.24 24.38
C SER A 383 -17.11 -22.21 22.84
N MET A 384 -17.35 -23.35 22.20
CA MET A 384 -17.36 -23.46 20.73
C MET A 384 -18.39 -22.53 20.06
N ILE A 385 -19.55 -22.31 20.72
CA ILE A 385 -20.58 -21.36 20.30
C ILE A 385 -20.10 -19.90 20.46
N GLY A 386 -19.35 -19.61 21.53
CA GLY A 386 -18.71 -18.30 21.73
C GLY A 386 -17.66 -17.97 20.66
N LEU A 387 -16.91 -18.97 20.20
CA LEU A 387 -15.94 -18.81 19.10
C LEU A 387 -16.63 -18.46 17.78
N LEU A 388 -17.69 -19.18 17.38
CA LEU A 388 -18.39 -18.93 16.12
C LEU A 388 -19.00 -17.51 16.09
N PHE A 389 -19.60 -17.08 17.20
CA PHE A 389 -20.14 -15.72 17.32
C PHE A 389 -19.05 -14.66 17.20
N ARG A 390 -17.90 -14.87 17.83
CA ARG A 390 -16.76 -13.93 17.76
C ARG A 390 -16.11 -13.89 16.39
N ILE A 391 -16.01 -15.01 15.67
CA ILE A 391 -15.53 -15.02 14.27
C ILE A 391 -16.47 -14.18 13.41
N LEU A 392 -17.78 -14.39 13.52
CA LEU A 392 -18.76 -13.61 12.75
C LEU A 392 -18.70 -12.13 13.12
N ALA A 393 -18.52 -11.81 14.41
CA ALA A 393 -18.35 -10.44 14.88
C ALA A 393 -17.07 -9.79 14.34
N ILE A 394 -15.94 -10.52 14.24
CA ILE A 394 -14.70 -10.02 13.62
C ILE A 394 -14.92 -9.77 12.13
N LEU A 395 -15.54 -10.69 11.40
CA LEU A 395 -15.84 -10.48 9.98
C LEU A 395 -16.75 -9.26 9.76
N GLY A 396 -17.77 -9.11 10.60
CA GLY A 396 -18.63 -7.93 10.63
C GLY A 396 -17.85 -6.66 10.97
N ALA A 397 -16.91 -6.72 11.92
CA ALA A 397 -16.04 -5.60 12.28
C ALA A 397 -15.12 -5.18 11.13
N ILE A 398 -14.53 -6.12 10.38
CA ILE A 398 -13.69 -5.80 9.21
C ILE A 398 -14.50 -5.00 8.19
N VAL A 399 -15.67 -5.51 7.80
CA VAL A 399 -16.54 -4.85 6.84
C VAL A 399 -17.06 -3.51 7.40
N GLY A 400 -17.43 -3.47 8.68
CA GLY A 400 -17.95 -2.27 9.33
C GLY A 400 -16.90 -1.15 9.41
N ILE A 401 -15.69 -1.47 9.90
CA ILE A 401 -14.58 -0.52 9.99
C ILE A 401 -14.20 -0.04 8.58
N GLN A 402 -14.08 -0.95 7.61
CA GLN A 402 -13.77 -0.60 6.22
C GLN A 402 -14.82 0.33 5.61
N THR A 403 -16.09 0.06 5.90
CA THR A 403 -17.22 0.88 5.41
C THR A 403 -17.19 2.27 6.05
N ILE A 404 -16.97 2.35 7.36
CA ILE A 404 -16.86 3.63 8.08
C ILE A 404 -15.66 4.43 7.56
N ASP A 405 -14.53 3.77 7.34
CA ASP A 405 -13.34 4.42 6.80
C ASP A 405 -13.60 4.99 5.40
N ASN A 406 -14.03 4.15 4.47
CA ASN A 406 -14.21 4.52 3.07
C ASN A 406 -15.38 5.49 2.83
N SER A 407 -16.43 5.44 3.64
CA SER A 407 -17.63 6.26 3.42
C SER A 407 -17.67 7.51 4.29
N ILE A 408 -16.94 7.56 5.40
CA ILE A 408 -17.05 8.65 6.38
C ILE A 408 -15.69 9.24 6.74
N ILE A 409 -14.77 8.44 7.28
CA ILE A 409 -13.51 8.95 7.85
C ILE A 409 -12.62 9.52 6.74
N SER A 410 -12.24 8.67 5.79
CA SER A 410 -11.34 9.05 4.71
C SER A 410 -11.92 10.17 3.84
N PRO A 411 -13.19 10.12 3.35
CA PRO A 411 -13.75 11.22 2.57
C PRO A 411 -13.80 12.55 3.33
N LYS A 412 -14.24 12.57 4.60
CA LYS A 412 -14.34 13.83 5.36
C LYS A 412 -13.00 14.46 5.69
N ILE A 413 -11.96 13.65 5.84
CA ILE A 413 -10.62 14.13 6.23
C ILE A 413 -9.80 14.46 4.99
N MET A 414 -9.92 13.64 3.94
CA MET A 414 -9.13 13.77 2.72
C MET A 414 -9.81 14.59 1.61
N SER A 415 -11.08 15.01 1.76
CA SER A 415 -11.81 15.77 0.72
C SER A 415 -11.05 17.00 0.20
N ASN A 416 -10.28 17.64 1.08
CA ASN A 416 -9.53 18.85 0.74
C ASN A 416 -8.13 18.56 0.18
N ALA A 417 -7.63 17.33 0.32
CA ALA A 417 -6.26 16.95 -0.05
C ALA A 417 -6.23 16.09 -1.32
N ILE A 418 -7.22 15.23 -1.51
CA ILE A 418 -7.25 14.19 -2.54
C ILE A 418 -8.65 14.14 -3.14
N ASP A 419 -8.95 15.08 -4.03
CA ASP A 419 -10.07 14.95 -4.96
C ASP A 419 -9.67 14.00 -6.12
N ILE A 420 -9.33 12.76 -5.77
CA ILE A 420 -8.86 11.74 -6.73
C ILE A 420 -9.80 10.56 -6.65
N ASP A 421 -10.23 10.09 -7.83
CA ASP A 421 -11.10 8.94 -7.93
C ASP A 421 -10.46 7.70 -7.26
N PRO A 422 -11.19 6.97 -6.38
CA PRO A 422 -10.67 5.78 -5.69
C PRO A 422 -10.08 4.71 -6.63
N LEU A 423 -10.62 4.57 -7.85
CA LEU A 423 -10.10 3.66 -8.86
C LEU A 423 -8.66 4.01 -9.23
N THR A 424 -8.36 5.31 -9.35
CA THR A 424 -7.01 5.80 -9.69
C THR A 424 -6.02 5.50 -8.57
N ILE A 425 -6.46 5.60 -7.31
CA ILE A 425 -5.66 5.21 -6.14
C ILE A 425 -5.35 3.72 -6.20
N MET A 426 -6.35 2.86 -6.42
CA MET A 426 -6.16 1.41 -6.53
C MET A 426 -5.19 1.04 -7.66
N PHE A 427 -5.38 1.60 -8.86
CA PHE A 427 -4.47 1.38 -9.99
C PHE A 427 -3.04 1.81 -9.66
N SER A 428 -2.87 2.98 -9.03
CA SER A 428 -1.55 3.49 -8.65
C SER A 428 -0.86 2.57 -7.64
N VAL A 429 -1.60 2.07 -6.65
CA VAL A 429 -1.08 1.13 -5.65
C VAL A 429 -0.65 -0.19 -6.29
N ILE A 430 -1.44 -0.75 -7.22
CA ILE A 430 -1.09 -1.99 -7.94
C ILE A 430 0.17 -1.79 -8.79
N ILE A 431 0.25 -0.68 -9.53
CA ILE A 431 1.43 -0.34 -10.34
C ILE A 431 2.65 -0.18 -9.45
N GLY A 432 2.54 0.61 -8.39
CA GLY A 432 3.63 0.82 -7.42
C GLY A 432 4.08 -0.49 -6.78
N ALA A 433 3.14 -1.30 -6.30
CA ALA A 433 3.40 -2.62 -5.72
C ALA A 433 4.15 -3.54 -6.68
N THR A 434 3.80 -3.51 -7.97
CA THR A 434 4.45 -4.34 -8.99
C THR A 434 5.86 -3.86 -9.31
N LEU A 435 6.11 -2.54 -9.32
CA LEU A 435 7.40 -1.95 -9.69
C LEU A 435 8.43 -2.00 -8.56
N LEU A 436 8.04 -1.66 -7.34
CA LEU A 436 8.94 -1.46 -6.19
C LEU A 436 8.52 -2.26 -4.95
N GLY A 437 7.62 -3.24 -5.11
CA GLY A 437 7.11 -4.04 -4.00
C GLY A 437 6.36 -3.18 -2.97
N LEU A 438 6.52 -3.52 -1.69
CA LEU A 438 5.87 -2.80 -0.59
C LEU A 438 6.15 -1.29 -0.61
N TRP A 439 7.37 -0.88 -0.98
CA TRP A 439 7.74 0.54 -1.05
C TRP A 439 6.95 1.29 -2.12
N GLY A 440 6.74 0.67 -3.28
CA GLY A 440 5.94 1.30 -4.33
C GLY A 440 4.46 1.39 -3.97
N ALA A 441 3.91 0.42 -3.23
CA ALA A 441 2.55 0.49 -2.71
C ALA A 441 2.36 1.68 -1.75
N ILE A 442 3.32 1.91 -0.85
CA ILE A 442 3.30 3.03 0.11
C ILE A 442 3.47 4.38 -0.59
N LEU A 443 4.37 4.45 -1.58
CA LEU A 443 4.67 5.70 -2.29
C LEU A 443 3.65 6.05 -3.39
N ALA A 444 2.76 5.12 -3.74
CA ALA A 444 1.79 5.32 -4.82
C ALA A 444 0.93 6.57 -4.63
N ILE A 445 0.40 6.79 -3.43
CA ILE A 445 -0.49 7.93 -3.15
C ILE A 445 0.28 9.25 -3.13
N PRO A 446 1.43 9.36 -2.43
CA PRO A 446 2.28 10.55 -2.54
C PRO A 446 2.61 10.95 -3.99
N VAL A 447 3.01 9.97 -4.81
CA VAL A 447 3.30 10.20 -6.23
C VAL A 447 2.07 10.68 -6.98
N LEU A 448 0.91 10.07 -6.71
CA LEU A 448 -0.35 10.43 -7.37
C LEU A 448 -0.77 11.86 -7.04
N VAL A 449 -0.59 12.30 -5.80
CA VAL A 449 -0.87 13.69 -5.40
C VAL A 449 0.10 14.66 -6.06
N ILE A 450 1.40 14.33 -6.17
CA ILE A 450 2.37 15.17 -6.91
C ILE A 450 1.94 15.33 -8.38
N ILE A 451 1.58 14.22 -9.04
CA ILE A 451 1.12 14.23 -10.43
C ILE A 451 -0.11 15.13 -10.56
N LYS A 452 -1.09 14.99 -9.66
CA LYS A 452 -2.29 15.83 -9.66
C LYS A 452 -1.95 17.31 -9.47
N SER A 453 -1.09 17.67 -8.52
CA SER A 453 -0.68 19.06 -8.30
C SER A 453 -0.04 19.66 -9.56
N ILE A 454 0.78 18.89 -10.28
CA ILE A 454 1.35 19.33 -11.56
C ILE A 454 0.26 19.57 -12.61
N ILE A 455 -0.73 18.67 -12.71
CA ILE A 455 -1.85 18.82 -13.64
C ILE A 455 -2.67 20.07 -13.30
N ASN A 456 -2.97 20.31 -12.03
CA ASN A 456 -3.73 21.47 -11.56
C ASN A 456 -3.04 22.78 -11.94
N VAL A 457 -1.74 22.92 -11.65
CA VAL A 457 -0.98 24.12 -12.02
C VAL A 457 -0.97 24.30 -13.52
N LYS A 458 -0.74 23.23 -14.29
CA LYS A 458 -0.74 23.30 -15.76
C LYS A 458 -2.09 23.77 -16.31
N GLN A 459 -3.20 23.28 -15.76
CA GLN A 459 -4.55 23.74 -16.13
C GLN A 459 -4.74 25.22 -15.78
N LYS A 460 -4.33 25.66 -14.58
CA LYS A 460 -4.42 27.05 -14.14
C LYS A 460 -3.62 28.01 -15.04
N LEU A 461 -2.46 27.58 -15.52
CA LEU A 461 -1.64 28.35 -16.46
C LEU A 461 -2.24 28.36 -17.89
N MET A 462 -3.05 27.37 -18.26
CA MET A 462 -3.74 27.35 -19.56
C MET A 462 -5.04 28.18 -19.57
N THR A 463 -5.73 28.30 -18.44
CA THR A 463 -7.01 29.04 -18.34
C THR A 463 -6.83 30.54 -18.17
N PHE A 464 -5.69 31.00 -17.64
CA PHE A 464 -5.31 32.40 -17.58
C PHE A 464 -4.08 32.63 -18.46
N PRO A 465 -4.23 32.93 -19.76
CA PRO A 465 -3.09 33.41 -20.52
C PRO A 465 -2.61 34.70 -19.84
N THR A 466 -1.36 34.68 -19.37
CA THR A 466 -0.66 35.87 -18.92
C THR A 466 -0.60 36.84 -20.11
N ASN A 467 -1.60 37.73 -20.19
CA ASN A 467 -1.67 38.86 -21.13
C ASN A 467 -0.68 39.96 -20.71
N ASP A 468 0.58 39.61 -20.51
CA ASP A 468 1.68 40.56 -20.35
C ASP A 468 2.81 40.16 -21.30
N GLN A 469 2.62 40.49 -22.58
CA GLN A 469 3.69 40.82 -23.52
C GLN A 469 3.27 41.99 -24.40
#